data_AF-A0A651E6F4-F1
#
_entry.id   AF-A0A651E6F4-F1
#
_cell.length_a   1.000
_cell.length_b   1.000
_cell.length_c   1.000
_cell.angle_alpha   90.00
_cell.angle_beta   90.00
_cell.angle_gamma   90.00
#
_symmetry.space_group_name_H-M   'P 1'
#
loop_
_entity.id
_entity.type
_entity.pdbx_description
1 polymer ?
#
loop_
_entity_poly.entity_id
_entity_poly.type
_entity_poly.pdbx_seq_one_letter_code
_entity_poly.pdbx_strand_id
1 'polypeptide(L)'
;MSQPKSDRYVSFQGIDCDGKARRLLDYIAHHMAEPPHPSPWVDYFRTKLADQQALGQDDLYFVGSQINAIHALFEEYDNEEALALLENVEEECC
;
A
#
# COMPACT_ATOMS: atom_id res chain seq x y z
N MET A 1 13.95 -21.03 23.59
CA MET A 1 12.63 -21.19 22.95
C MET A 1 12.82 -20.81 21.49
N SER A 2 12.77 -21.77 20.56
CA SER A 2 12.93 -21.48 19.14
C SER A 2 11.62 -20.93 18.59
N GLN A 3 11.64 -19.70 18.07
CA GLN A 3 10.56 -19.16 17.27
C GLN A 3 10.40 -20.03 16.00
N PRO A 4 9.19 -20.51 15.68
CA PRO A 4 8.95 -21.09 14.37
C PRO A 4 9.06 -19.94 13.35
N LYS A 5 10.12 -19.98 12.56
CA LYS A 5 10.30 -19.14 11.37
C LYS A 5 9.13 -19.50 10.45
N SER A 6 8.16 -18.61 10.33
CA SER A 6 7.02 -18.80 9.42
C SER A 6 7.56 -19.13 8.03
N ASP A 7 6.95 -20.15 7.44
CA ASP A 7 7.27 -20.61 6.09
C ASP A 7 6.95 -19.46 5.14
N ARG A 8 7.98 -18.73 4.67
CA ARG A 8 7.84 -17.44 3.97
C ARG A 8 7.25 -17.54 2.56
N TYR A 9 6.74 -18.71 2.18
CA TYR A 9 6.13 -18.95 0.89
C TYR A 9 4.94 -19.89 1.08
N VAL A 10 3.85 -19.33 1.61
CA VAL A 10 2.54 -19.95 1.48
C VAL A 10 2.21 -19.98 -0.01
N SER A 11 1.91 -21.15 -0.56
CA SER A 11 1.61 -21.33 -1.97
C SER A 11 0.56 -20.32 -2.46
N PHE A 12 0.84 -19.64 -3.57
CA PHE A 12 0.07 -18.61 -4.28
C PHE A 12 -1.43 -18.89 -4.59
N GLN A 13 -2.01 -20.00 -4.10
CA GLN A 13 -3.43 -20.30 -4.26
C GLN A 13 -4.23 -19.86 -3.04
N GLY A 14 -4.75 -18.63 -3.10
CA GLY A 14 -5.75 -18.13 -2.15
C GLY A 14 -5.47 -16.76 -1.53
N ILE A 15 -4.31 -16.15 -1.80
CA ILE A 15 -3.99 -14.80 -1.31
C ILE A 15 -4.45 -13.78 -2.35
N ASP A 16 -5.38 -12.90 -1.97
CA ASP A 16 -5.92 -11.84 -2.81
C ASP A 16 -5.01 -10.61 -2.81
N CYS A 17 -3.81 -10.72 -3.40
CA CYS A 17 -2.86 -9.61 -3.46
C CYS A 17 -3.40 -8.41 -4.26
N ASP A 18 -4.09 -8.68 -5.37
CA ASP A 18 -4.70 -7.63 -6.20
C ASP A 18 -5.79 -6.86 -5.44
N GLY A 19 -6.65 -7.57 -4.70
CA GLY A 19 -7.67 -6.95 -3.87
C GLY A 19 -7.09 -6.16 -2.70
N LYS A 20 -6.02 -6.63 -2.06
CA LYS A 20 -5.31 -5.87 -1.02
C LYS A 20 -4.65 -4.62 -1.59
N ALA A 21 -3.99 -4.71 -2.75
CA ALA A 21 -3.39 -3.57 -3.42
C ALA A 21 -4.43 -2.51 -3.78
N ARG A 22 -5.58 -2.93 -4.33
CA ARG A 22 -6.70 -2.02 -4.61
C ARG A 22 -7.22 -1.32 -3.35
N ARG A 23 -7.37 -2.05 -2.24
CA ARG A 23 -7.78 -1.45 -0.95
C ARG A 23 -6.78 -0.42 -0.45
N LEU A 24 -5.48 -0.65 -0.62
CA LEU A 24 -4.46 0.35 -0.29
C LEU A 24 -4.59 1.62 -1.15
N LEU A 25 -4.87 1.47 -2.45
CA LEU A 25 -5.15 2.61 -3.32
C LEU A 25 -6.41 3.38 -2.89
N ASP A 26 -7.45 2.69 -2.43
CA ASP A 26 -8.66 3.32 -1.90
C ASP A 26 -8.35 4.16 -0.64
N TYR A 27 -7.52 3.67 0.27
CA TYR A 27 -7.06 4.46 1.44
C TYR A 27 -6.24 5.69 1.02
N ILE A 28 -5.34 5.56 0.06
CA ILE A 28 -4.58 6.70 -0.48
C ILE A 28 -5.55 7.73 -1.07
N ALA A 29 -6.50 7.28 -1.89
CA ALA A 29 -7.50 8.16 -2.50
C ALA A 29 -8.36 8.89 -1.45
N HIS A 30 -8.77 8.19 -0.38
CA HIS A 30 -9.50 8.78 0.72
C HIS A 30 -8.72 9.91 1.40
N HIS A 31 -7.47 9.66 1.79
CA HIS A 31 -6.62 10.65 2.44
C HIS A 31 -6.27 11.85 1.54
N MET A 32 -6.15 11.63 0.23
CA MET A 32 -5.97 12.71 -0.74
C MET A 32 -7.22 13.58 -0.92
N ALA A 33 -8.42 13.00 -0.77
CA ALA A 33 -9.68 13.72 -0.96
C ALA A 33 -10.03 14.61 0.24
N GLU A 34 -9.73 14.13 1.45
CA GLU A 34 -10.06 14.82 2.71
C GLU A 34 -8.82 14.99 3.60
N PRO A 35 -7.79 15.73 3.16
CA PRO A 35 -6.59 15.90 3.97
C PRO A 35 -6.90 16.77 5.21
N PRO A 36 -6.57 16.32 6.43
CA PRO A 36 -6.86 17.05 7.67
C PRO A 36 -6.01 18.33 7.82
N HIS A 37 -4.91 18.41 7.08
CA HIS A 37 -4.01 19.56 6.98
C HIS A 37 -3.36 19.60 5.59
N PRO A 38 -2.75 20.74 5.19
CA PRO A 38 -1.91 20.76 4.00
C PRO A 38 -0.84 19.67 4.07
N SER A 39 -0.82 18.80 3.06
CA SER A 39 0.06 17.64 3.05
C SER A 39 0.75 17.52 1.69
N PRO A 40 2.09 17.39 1.63
CA PRO A 40 2.84 17.24 0.38
C PRO A 40 2.49 15.92 -0.33
N TRP A 41 1.90 14.96 0.39
CA TRP A 41 1.48 13.67 -0.15
C TRP A 41 0.38 13.78 -1.18
N VAL A 42 -0.50 14.78 -1.08
CA VAL A 42 -1.61 14.98 -2.04
C VAL A 42 -1.06 15.19 -3.45
N ASP A 43 -0.09 16.08 -3.63
CA ASP A 43 0.52 16.33 -4.93
C ASP A 43 1.42 15.18 -5.37
N TYR A 44 2.18 14.61 -4.43
CA TYR A 44 3.04 13.45 -4.70
C TYR A 44 2.25 12.25 -5.26
N PHE A 45 1.22 11.79 -4.54
CA PHE A 45 0.45 10.63 -4.95
C PHE A 45 -0.44 10.92 -6.16
N ARG A 46 -0.91 12.16 -6.33
CA ARG A 46 -1.59 12.56 -7.57
C ARG A 46 -0.70 12.37 -8.80
N THR A 47 0.56 12.80 -8.73
CA THR A 47 1.52 12.57 -9.83
C THR A 47 1.80 11.08 -10.01
N LYS A 48 2.05 10.35 -8.92
CA LYS A 48 2.39 8.92 -9.00
C LYS A 48 1.26 8.06 -9.56
N LEU A 49 0.01 8.32 -9.18
CA LEU A 49 -1.15 7.61 -9.72
C LEU A 49 -1.39 7.94 -11.20
N ALA A 50 -1.13 9.19 -11.62
CA ALA A 50 -1.19 9.54 -13.03
C ALA A 50 -0.11 8.80 -13.85
N ASP A 51 1.12 8.71 -13.31
CA ASP A 51 2.20 7.94 -13.94
C ASP A 51 1.87 6.46 -14.03
N GLN A 52 1.31 5.87 -12.96
CA GLN A 52 0.86 4.47 -12.93
C GLN A 52 -0.12 4.19 -14.07
N GLN A 53 -1.13 5.05 -14.23
CA GLN A 53 -2.14 4.92 -15.28
C GLN A 53 -1.54 5.08 -16.68
N ALA A 54 -0.66 6.07 -16.88
CA ALA A 54 -0.01 6.31 -18.16
C ALA A 54 0.90 5.14 -18.59
N LEU A 55 1.53 4.47 -17.63
CA LEU A 55 2.40 3.32 -17.87
C LEU A 55 1.65 1.98 -17.89
N GLY A 56 0.36 1.96 -17.51
CA GLY A 56 -0.42 0.73 -17.39
C GLY A 56 0.12 -0.22 -16.33
N GLN A 57 0.67 0.33 -15.25
CA GLN A 57 1.23 -0.45 -14.15
C GLN A 57 0.12 -1.06 -13.29
N ASP A 58 0.29 -2.33 -12.95
CA ASP A 58 -0.58 -3.04 -12.02
C ASP A 58 -0.54 -2.43 -10.61
N ASP A 59 -1.66 -2.51 -9.89
CA ASP A 59 -1.82 -1.93 -8.55
C ASP A 59 -0.82 -2.53 -7.55
N LEU A 60 -0.56 -3.84 -7.62
CA LEU A 60 0.38 -4.51 -6.73
C LEU A 60 1.82 -4.04 -7.00
N TYR A 61 2.17 -3.89 -8.28
CA TYR A 61 3.47 -3.34 -8.67
C TYR A 61 3.63 -1.88 -8.17
N PHE A 62 2.57 -1.08 -8.32
CA PHE A 62 2.58 0.30 -7.82
C PHE A 62 2.82 0.34 -6.31
N VAL A 63 2.03 -0.41 -5.53
CA VAL A 63 2.14 -0.48 -4.07
C VAL A 63 3.54 -0.89 -3.65
N GLY A 64 4.08 -1.97 -4.23
CA GLY A 64 5.44 -2.44 -3.93
C GLY A 64 6.50 -1.39 -4.26
N SER A 65 6.35 -0.64 -5.35
CA SER A 65 7.29 0.42 -5.73
C SER A 65 7.23 1.68 -4.85
N GLN A 66 6.10 1.90 -4.16
CA GLN A 66 5.83 3.09 -3.34
C GLN A 66 5.72 2.77 -1.84
N ILE A 67 6.11 1.56 -1.40
CA ILE A 67 5.79 1.05 -0.06
C ILE A 67 6.19 2.01 1.09
N ASN A 68 7.40 2.57 1.03
CA ASN A 68 7.88 3.53 2.03
C ASN A 68 7.10 4.85 2.02
N ALA A 69 6.69 5.32 0.84
CA ALA A 69 5.89 6.53 0.73
C ALA A 69 4.46 6.31 1.24
N ILE A 70 3.90 5.13 0.96
CA ILE A 70 2.57 4.75 1.45
C ILE A 70 2.59 4.60 2.98
N HIS A 71 3.65 4.00 3.53
CA HIS A 71 3.85 3.92 4.97
C HIS A 71 3.89 5.31 5.62
N ALA A 72 4.73 6.22 5.09
CA ALA A 72 4.85 7.57 5.62
C ALA A 72 3.54 8.37 5.53
N LEU A 73 2.75 8.17 4.46
CA LEU A 73 1.40 8.74 4.36
C LEU A 73 0.50 8.20 5.48
N PHE A 74 0.43 6.89 5.68
CA PHE A 74 -0.48 6.34 6.68
C PHE A 74 -0.03 6.61 8.13
N GLU A 75 1.27 6.74 8.38
CA GLU A 75 1.79 7.24 9.66
C GLU A 75 1.36 8.69 9.91
N GLU A 76 1.48 9.58 8.92
CA GLU A 76 1.09 10.99 9.07
C GLU A 76 -0.42 11.15 9.39
N TYR A 77 -1.24 10.21 8.94
CA TYR A 77 -2.70 10.23 9.11
C TYR A 77 -3.19 9.29 10.22
N ASP A 78 -2.28 8.69 11.00
CA ASP A 78 -2.57 7.72 12.07
C ASP A 78 -3.52 6.58 11.62
N ASN A 79 -3.40 6.13 10.36
CA ASN A 79 -4.26 5.08 9.79
C ASN A 79 -3.70 3.68 10.07
N GLU A 80 -3.90 3.20 11.29
CA GLU A 80 -3.43 1.89 11.75
C GLU A 80 -3.97 0.72 10.91
N GLU A 81 -5.21 0.80 10.42
CA GLU A 81 -5.80 -0.25 9.58
C GLU A 81 -5.07 -0.37 8.23
N ALA A 82 -4.77 0.77 7.60
CA ALA A 82 -4.04 0.82 6.35
C ALA A 82 -2.57 0.43 6.52
N LEU A 83 -1.94 0.77 7.65
CA LEU A 83 -0.59 0.31 8.00
C LEU A 83 -0.53 -1.22 8.17
N ALA A 84 -1.48 -1.81 8.90
CA ALA A 84 -1.55 -3.26 9.07
C ALA A 84 -1.79 -3.98 7.73
N LEU A 85 -2.61 -3.39 6.85
CA LEU A 85 -2.81 -3.91 5.50
C LEU A 85 -1.54 -3.82 4.65
N LEU A 86 -0.79 -2.71 4.77
CA LEU A 86 0.46 -2.50 4.05
C LEU A 86 1.52 -3.53 4.47
N GLU A 87 1.69 -3.74 5.77
CA GLU A 87 2.61 -4.76 6.33
C GLU A 87 2.22 -6.16 5.83
N ASN A 88 0.92 -6.47 5.82
CA ASN A 88 0.46 -7.76 5.32
C ASN A 88 0.71 -7.94 3.81
N VAL A 89 0.63 -6.87 3.00
CA VAL A 89 1.00 -6.90 1.59
C VAL A 89 2.50 -7.07 1.41
N GLU A 90 3.32 -6.41 2.23
CA GLU A 90 4.78 -6.56 2.21
C GLU A 90 5.20 -7.99 2.51
N GLU A 91 4.58 -8.63 3.50
CA GLU A 91 4.94 -9.99 3.92
C GLU A 91 4.41 -11.07 2.97
N GLU A 92 3.20 -10.91 2.41
CA GLU A 92 2.53 -11.96 1.65
C GLU A 92 2.62 -11.80 0.13
N CYS A 93 2.90 -10.60 -0.38
CA CYS A 93 2.75 -10.29 -1.80
C CYS A 93 3.98 -9.65 -2.47
N CYS A 94 5.07 -9.34 -1.73
CA CYS A 94 6.26 -8.65 -2.25
C CYS A 94 7.58 -9.40 -1.96
#